data_AF-A0A1Q8CQD0-F1
#
_entry.id   AF-A0A1Q8CQD0-F1
#
_cell.length_a   1.000
_cell.length_b   1.000
_cell.length_c   1.000
_cell.angle_alpha   90.00
_cell.angle_beta   90.00
_cell.angle_gamma   90.00
#
_symmetry.space_group_name_H-M   'P 1'
#
loop_
_entity.id
_entity.type
_entity.pdbx_description
1 polymer ?
#
loop_
_entity_poly.entity_id
_entity_poly.type
_entity_poly.pdbx_seq_one_letter_code
_entity_poly.pdbx_strand_id
1 'polypeptide(L)'
;MRLVRLSEESSKVGADVRAALASWGRGDTVVGGVALVGYRPGEGSRRLDAVVVLPRGVLVVAGVDLPDPAMRLDAPLTGQWRTDGWPLSRPDGLVNPAAEVTESIEEATHLLHRAVRDQAGVEPVPVGAVIAVGPYVAEVHQPAEDLERGVRVLHPEPATLLTAARELATRPRPCTAEQARALLEALEPENPALAALDLTAEGFAATAEAATSVTAPSGTGTSKTGTAKARTSEGGTTAKPPAPASAKATSRARPGSLRWLPVSAAVLVAVLLLGGIVYAVATSGDEDDAADASPTTTTQSNEVEIGGRTFTPKGTVSDTDCAAHAYGDVQVWLERNRCGQLVRMRYESTSGERRAALLVAVLRFPETALAGELKAVADLPGSGAITDPSTEDQPWPGEVKPFFESAAYASGREGNSLKLVQAVWVGAPSTPEDPDLVRLATLALDIPAPT
;
A
#
# COMPACT_ATOMS: atom_id res chain seq x y z
N MET A 1 16.72 6.18 5.97
CA MET A 1 17.62 5.11 5.52
C MET A 1 19.00 5.66 5.21
N ARG A 2 20.03 4.94 5.62
CA ARG A 2 21.43 5.18 5.24
C ARG A 2 21.76 4.45 3.95
N LEU A 3 22.34 5.12 2.97
CA LEU A 3 22.91 4.46 1.79
C LEU A 3 24.43 4.41 1.94
N VAL A 4 25.01 3.23 1.73
CA VAL A 4 26.45 2.97 1.72
C VAL A 4 26.81 2.39 0.37
N ARG A 5 27.64 3.11 -0.39
CA ARG A 5 28.07 2.67 -1.72
C ARG A 5 29.33 1.83 -1.60
N LEU A 6 29.25 0.57 -2.04
CA LEU A 6 30.38 -0.36 -2.06
C LEU A 6 31.06 -0.38 -3.43
N SER A 7 30.26 -0.26 -4.49
CA SER A 7 30.77 -0.16 -5.86
C SER A 7 29.79 0.61 -6.78
N GLU A 8 30.10 0.66 -8.07
CA GLU A 8 29.18 1.16 -9.10
C GLU A 8 28.03 0.16 -9.35
N GLU A 9 26.96 0.65 -9.96
CA GLU A 9 25.76 -0.13 -10.27
C GLU A 9 26.08 -1.33 -11.18
N SER A 10 25.45 -2.48 -10.90
CA SER A 10 25.68 -3.71 -11.67
C SER A 10 24.74 -3.86 -12.87
N SER A 11 23.70 -3.02 -12.92
CA SER A 11 22.72 -2.92 -14.00
C SER A 11 22.39 -1.46 -14.29
N LYS A 12 21.81 -1.18 -15.47
CA LYS A 12 21.33 0.19 -15.78
C LYS A 12 20.18 0.57 -14.86
N VAL A 13 19.26 -0.36 -14.61
CA VAL A 13 18.16 -0.18 -13.65
C VAL A 13 18.64 0.02 -12.21
N GLY A 14 19.88 -0.35 -11.89
CA GLY A 14 20.51 -0.09 -10.58
C GLY A 14 20.55 1.39 -10.19
N ALA A 15 20.62 2.28 -11.18
CA ALA A 15 20.55 3.73 -10.93
C ALA A 15 19.17 4.13 -10.36
N ASP A 16 18.10 3.52 -10.88
CA ASP A 16 16.72 3.74 -10.45
C ASP A 16 16.47 3.13 -9.07
N VAL A 17 16.99 1.92 -8.82
CA VAL A 17 16.96 1.30 -7.47
C VAL A 17 17.59 2.22 -6.43
N ARG A 18 18.76 2.78 -6.72
CA ARG A 18 19.43 3.72 -5.81
C ARG A 18 18.61 5.00 -5.63
N ALA A 19 18.05 5.54 -6.70
CA ALA A 19 17.20 6.75 -6.63
C ALA A 19 15.97 6.50 -5.75
N ALA A 20 15.30 5.36 -5.92
CA ALA A 20 14.18 4.92 -5.11
C ALA A 20 14.57 4.80 -3.62
N LEU A 21 15.67 4.11 -3.31
CA LEU A 21 16.15 3.98 -1.93
C LEU A 21 16.52 5.33 -1.29
N ALA A 22 17.13 6.24 -2.06
CA ALA A 22 17.46 7.58 -1.57
C ALA A 22 16.22 8.42 -1.26
N SER A 23 15.11 8.19 -1.98
CA SER A 23 13.85 8.92 -1.78
C SER A 23 13.15 8.59 -0.45
N TRP A 24 13.48 7.46 0.20
CA TRP A 24 12.89 7.05 1.48
C TRP A 24 13.37 7.87 2.68
N GLY A 25 14.19 8.90 2.44
CA GLY A 25 14.66 9.83 3.46
C GLY A 25 15.74 9.25 4.37
N ARG A 26 16.12 10.00 5.41
CA ARG A 26 17.18 9.64 6.37
C ARG A 26 16.57 9.13 7.68
N GLY A 27 17.29 8.26 8.38
CA GLY A 27 16.79 7.69 9.64
C GLY A 27 15.53 6.84 9.41
N ASP A 28 14.61 6.87 10.38
CA ASP A 28 13.38 6.08 10.43
C ASP A 28 12.13 6.81 9.89
N THR A 29 12.30 7.88 9.11
CA THR A 29 11.18 8.71 8.63
C THR A 29 10.16 7.98 7.76
N VAL A 30 10.57 6.90 7.07
CA VAL A 30 9.68 6.08 6.22
C VAL A 30 9.76 4.59 6.60
N VAL A 31 10.96 3.99 6.52
CA VAL A 31 11.18 2.57 6.88
C VAL A 31 12.38 2.36 7.82
N GLY A 32 13.31 3.31 7.90
CA GLY A 32 14.60 3.04 8.54
C GLY A 32 15.52 2.17 7.70
N GLY A 33 16.65 1.78 8.26
CA GLY A 33 17.56 0.79 7.70
C GLY A 33 18.82 1.32 7.04
N VAL A 34 19.62 0.38 6.56
CA VAL A 34 20.90 0.60 5.86
C VAL A 34 20.87 -0.17 4.55
N ALA A 35 21.12 0.51 3.43
CA ALA A 35 21.25 -0.08 2.10
C ALA A 35 22.72 -0.10 1.67
N LEU A 36 23.22 -1.29 1.34
CA LEU A 36 24.53 -1.52 0.73
C LEU A 36 24.35 -1.59 -0.79
N VAL A 37 24.82 -0.58 -1.51
CA VAL A 37 24.64 -0.48 -2.97
C VAL A 37 25.85 -1.07 -3.70
N GLY A 38 25.60 -1.94 -4.69
CA GLY A 38 26.65 -2.62 -5.46
C GLY A 38 27.35 -3.74 -4.67
N TYR A 39 26.60 -4.50 -3.88
CA TYR A 39 27.13 -5.58 -3.05
C TYR A 39 27.53 -6.81 -3.89
N ARG A 40 28.57 -7.54 -3.47
CA ARG A 40 28.98 -8.79 -4.11
C ARG A 40 29.10 -9.92 -3.08
N PRO A 41 28.25 -10.97 -3.15
CA PRO A 41 28.24 -12.06 -2.17
C PRO A 41 29.53 -12.88 -2.09
N GLY A 42 30.17 -13.16 -3.24
CA GLY A 42 31.32 -14.05 -3.32
C GLY A 42 32.28 -13.71 -4.47
N GLU A 43 33.44 -14.37 -4.45
CA GLU A 43 34.42 -14.26 -5.53
C GLU A 43 33.93 -14.97 -6.80
N GLY A 44 33.33 -14.21 -7.71
CA GLY A 44 32.82 -14.72 -8.99
C GLY A 44 31.32 -14.51 -9.17
N SER A 45 30.60 -14.23 -8.07
CA SER A 45 29.16 -13.96 -8.10
C SER A 45 28.86 -12.63 -8.79
N ARG A 46 27.69 -12.55 -9.42
CA ARG A 46 27.19 -11.30 -9.98
C ARG A 46 26.97 -10.29 -8.86
N ARG A 47 27.28 -9.02 -9.14
CA ARG A 47 26.98 -7.93 -8.22
C ARG A 47 25.48 -7.72 -8.13
N LEU A 48 25.00 -7.53 -6.91
CA LEU A 48 23.64 -7.13 -6.59
C LEU A 48 23.57 -5.61 -6.57
N ASP A 49 22.45 -5.05 -7.01
CA ASP A 49 22.28 -3.59 -7.01
C ASP A 49 22.12 -3.05 -5.59
N ALA A 50 21.46 -3.80 -4.70
CA ALA A 50 21.46 -3.46 -3.28
C ALA A 50 21.22 -4.67 -2.36
N VAL A 51 21.77 -4.62 -1.14
CA VAL A 51 21.27 -5.38 0.01
C VAL A 51 20.78 -4.39 1.06
N VAL A 52 19.51 -4.47 1.43
CA VAL A 52 18.84 -3.51 2.31
C VAL A 52 18.52 -4.18 3.65
N VAL A 53 19.24 -3.80 4.69
CA VAL A 53 18.99 -4.25 6.06
C VAL A 53 17.97 -3.30 6.68
N LEU A 54 16.76 -3.80 6.94
CA LEU A 54 15.64 -3.04 7.49
C LEU A 54 15.40 -3.42 8.96
N PRO A 55 14.73 -2.55 9.73
CA PRO A 55 14.33 -2.91 11.08
C PRO A 55 13.46 -4.17 11.14
N ARG A 56 12.73 -4.55 10.09
CA ARG A 56 11.79 -5.70 10.14
C ARG A 56 12.15 -6.82 9.16
N GLY A 57 13.34 -6.81 8.56
CA GLY A 57 13.74 -7.82 7.57
C GLY A 57 14.97 -7.40 6.78
N VAL A 58 15.33 -8.21 5.79
CA VAL A 58 16.37 -7.89 4.82
C VAL A 58 15.82 -8.06 3.41
N LEU A 59 16.20 -7.17 2.50
CA LEU A 59 15.92 -7.30 1.08
C LEU A 59 17.21 -7.48 0.30
N VAL A 60 17.19 -8.41 -0.64
CA VAL A 60 18.25 -8.59 -1.62
C VAL A 60 17.71 -8.13 -2.98
N VAL A 61 18.30 -7.08 -3.55
CA VAL A 61 17.83 -6.45 -4.78
C VAL A 61 18.81 -6.72 -5.92
N ALA A 62 18.32 -7.34 -6.98
CA ALA A 62 19.08 -7.59 -8.20
C ALA A 62 18.37 -6.97 -9.41
N GLY A 63 19.10 -6.20 -10.19
CA GLY A 63 18.62 -5.52 -11.38
C GLY A 63 18.76 -6.39 -12.62
N VAL A 64 17.74 -6.34 -13.46
CA VAL A 64 17.61 -7.02 -14.74
C VAL A 64 17.29 -5.96 -15.78
N ASP A 65 18.23 -5.77 -16.71
CA ASP A 65 18.04 -4.86 -17.83
C ASP A 65 17.25 -5.57 -18.95
N LEU A 66 16.13 -4.97 -19.33
CA LEU A 66 15.36 -5.29 -20.52
C LEU A 66 15.95 -4.52 -21.72
N PRO A 67 15.81 -5.05 -22.95
CA PRO A 67 16.31 -4.39 -24.15
C PRO A 67 15.59 -3.06 -24.41
N ASP A 68 14.28 -3.04 -24.20
CA ASP A 68 13.39 -1.91 -24.47
C ASP A 68 12.39 -1.71 -23.30
N PRO A 69 11.83 -0.50 -23.14
CA PRO A 69 10.66 -0.30 -22.28
C PRO A 69 9.49 -1.20 -22.67
N ALA A 70 8.68 -1.60 -21.69
CA ALA A 70 7.48 -2.43 -21.92
C ALA A 70 6.25 -1.82 -21.25
N MET A 71 5.08 -1.97 -21.87
CA MET A 71 3.82 -1.63 -21.20
C MET A 71 3.45 -2.74 -20.21
N ARG A 72 3.68 -3.99 -20.60
CA ARG A 72 3.40 -5.17 -19.78
C ARG A 72 4.57 -6.14 -19.81
N LEU A 73 4.97 -6.61 -18.64
CA LEU A 73 5.95 -7.67 -18.48
C LEU A 73 5.32 -8.86 -17.75
N ASP A 74 5.20 -10.01 -18.42
CA ASP A 74 4.92 -11.28 -17.74
C ASP A 74 6.28 -11.89 -17.31
N ALA A 75 6.54 -11.91 -16.01
CA ALA A 75 7.85 -12.26 -15.44
C ALA A 75 7.77 -13.40 -14.40
N PRO A 76 7.55 -14.66 -14.83
CA PRO A 76 7.65 -15.80 -13.93
C PRO A 76 9.10 -16.07 -13.53
N LEU A 77 9.32 -16.54 -12.31
CA LEU A 77 10.67 -16.91 -11.83
C LEU A 77 11.24 -18.11 -12.58
N THR A 78 10.34 -18.94 -13.15
CA THR A 78 10.69 -20.08 -14.00
C THR A 78 9.99 -19.97 -15.35
N GLY A 79 10.64 -20.46 -16.41
CA GLY A 79 10.09 -20.38 -17.77
C GLY A 79 10.48 -19.10 -18.51
N GLN A 80 9.71 -18.71 -19.53
CA GLN A 80 10.07 -17.62 -20.44
C GLN A 80 9.34 -16.32 -20.09
N TRP A 81 10.09 -15.23 -19.95
CA TRP A 81 9.54 -13.89 -19.80
C TRP A 81 8.93 -13.40 -21.12
N ARG A 82 7.88 -12.57 -21.01
CA ARG A 82 7.26 -11.92 -22.17
C ARG A 82 7.11 -10.43 -21.96
N THR A 83 7.47 -9.65 -22.96
CA THR A 83 7.25 -8.21 -23.04
C THR A 83 6.17 -7.93 -24.06
N ASP A 84 5.07 -7.29 -23.63
CA ASP A 84 3.93 -6.95 -24.48
C ASP A 84 3.36 -8.16 -25.25
N GLY A 85 3.35 -9.32 -24.58
CA GLY A 85 2.88 -10.61 -25.12
C GLY A 85 3.91 -11.38 -25.95
N TRP A 86 5.07 -10.80 -26.26
CA TRP A 86 6.11 -11.44 -27.05
C TRP A 86 7.21 -12.05 -26.17
N PRO A 87 7.68 -13.26 -26.46
CA PRO A 87 8.85 -13.84 -25.81
C PRO A 87 10.04 -12.89 -25.78
N LEU A 88 10.55 -12.62 -24.59
CA LEU A 88 11.79 -11.88 -24.43
C LEU A 88 12.93 -12.72 -25.03
N SER A 89 13.56 -12.19 -26.08
CA SER A 89 14.74 -12.81 -26.68
C SER A 89 15.96 -11.94 -26.40
N ARG A 90 17.01 -12.57 -25.88
CA ARG A 90 18.32 -11.94 -25.70
C ARG A 90 19.28 -12.45 -26.77
N PRO A 91 20.33 -11.67 -27.11
CA PRO A 91 21.41 -12.14 -27.98
C PRO A 91 22.01 -13.48 -27.51
N ASP A 92 21.98 -13.71 -26.21
CA ASP A 92 22.60 -14.84 -25.52
C ASP A 92 21.68 -16.08 -25.45
N GLY A 93 20.45 -15.97 -25.99
CA GLY A 93 19.47 -17.06 -26.08
C GLY A 93 18.20 -16.84 -25.25
N LEU A 94 17.41 -17.92 -25.11
CA LEU A 94 16.14 -17.96 -24.37
C LEU A 94 16.38 -18.27 -22.88
N VAL A 95 17.30 -17.54 -22.25
CA VAL A 95 17.58 -17.71 -20.82
C VAL A 95 16.60 -16.83 -20.03
N ASN A 96 15.99 -17.39 -18.98
CA ASN A 96 15.15 -16.62 -18.07
C ASN A 96 16.02 -15.60 -17.34
N PRO A 97 15.75 -14.28 -17.45
CA PRO A 97 16.54 -13.26 -16.77
C PRO A 97 16.59 -13.40 -15.24
N ALA A 98 15.53 -13.94 -14.63
CA ALA A 98 15.51 -14.21 -13.19
C ALA A 98 16.55 -15.25 -12.80
N ALA A 99 16.74 -16.30 -13.61
CA ALA A 99 17.68 -17.38 -13.31
C ALA A 99 19.14 -16.88 -13.21
N GLU A 100 19.50 -15.84 -13.95
CA GLU A 100 20.84 -15.24 -13.92
C GLU A 100 21.16 -14.54 -12.60
N VAL A 101 20.13 -14.09 -11.88
CA VAL A 101 20.30 -13.34 -10.62
C VAL A 101 20.03 -14.19 -9.39
N THR A 102 19.28 -15.29 -9.54
CA THR A 102 18.91 -16.19 -8.46
C THR A 102 20.12 -16.73 -7.70
N GLU A 103 21.19 -17.16 -8.39
CA GLU A 103 22.38 -17.72 -7.72
C GLU A 103 23.03 -16.71 -6.75
N SER A 104 23.18 -15.46 -7.18
CA SER A 104 23.75 -14.39 -6.33
C SER A 104 22.80 -13.99 -5.20
N ILE A 105 21.49 -14.03 -5.44
CA ILE A 105 20.48 -13.80 -4.40
C ILE A 105 20.53 -14.91 -3.34
N GLU A 106 20.59 -16.17 -3.76
CA GLU A 106 20.66 -17.33 -2.88
C GLU A 106 21.93 -17.33 -2.03
N GLU A 107 23.07 -16.98 -2.62
CA GLU A 107 24.34 -16.87 -1.90
C GLU A 107 24.30 -15.77 -0.83
N ALA A 108 23.80 -14.57 -1.18
CA ALA A 108 23.59 -13.48 -0.22
C ALA A 108 22.64 -13.91 0.90
N THR A 109 21.53 -14.54 0.55
CA THR A 109 20.54 -15.04 1.49
C THR A 109 21.14 -16.08 2.45
N HIS A 110 21.98 -16.98 1.93
CA HIS A 110 22.67 -17.98 2.75
C HIS A 110 23.71 -17.37 3.70
N LEU A 111 24.41 -16.31 3.27
CA LEU A 111 25.30 -15.53 4.15
C LEU A 111 24.52 -14.84 5.28
N LEU A 112 23.41 -14.16 4.95
CA LEU A 112 22.53 -13.49 5.91
C LEU A 112 21.93 -14.46 6.93
N HIS A 113 21.42 -15.60 6.46
CA HIS A 113 20.88 -16.63 7.34
C HIS A 113 21.93 -17.24 8.28
N ARG A 114 23.18 -17.39 7.83
CA ARG A 114 24.27 -17.85 8.69
C ARG A 114 24.58 -16.82 9.78
N ALA A 115 24.69 -15.54 9.42
CA ALA A 115 24.98 -14.45 10.35
C ALA A 115 23.99 -14.36 11.51
N VAL A 116 22.69 -14.57 11.23
CA VAL A 116 21.64 -14.50 12.26
C VAL A 116 21.50 -15.80 13.05
N ARG A 117 21.78 -16.96 12.43
CA ARG A 117 21.69 -18.26 13.10
C ARG A 117 22.64 -18.38 14.28
N ASP A 118 23.80 -17.74 14.18
CA ASP A 118 24.82 -17.78 15.23
C ASP A 118 24.40 -17.00 16.50
N GLN A 119 23.30 -16.25 16.43
CA GLN A 119 22.68 -15.58 17.57
C GLN A 119 21.60 -16.47 18.21
N ALA A 120 22.01 -17.32 19.14
CA ALA A 120 21.13 -18.29 19.80
C ALA A 120 19.89 -17.65 20.45
N GLY A 121 18.70 -18.23 20.20
CA GLY A 121 17.44 -17.82 20.82
C GLY A 121 16.74 -16.63 20.16
N VAL A 122 17.25 -16.15 19.02
CA VAL A 122 16.67 -15.04 18.25
C VAL A 122 15.72 -15.55 17.17
N GLU A 123 14.54 -14.92 17.05
CA GLU A 123 13.60 -15.19 15.96
C GLU A 123 14.24 -14.89 14.59
N PRO A 124 14.11 -15.76 13.57
CA PRO A 124 14.73 -15.55 12.28
C PRO A 124 14.35 -14.21 11.66
N VAL A 125 15.32 -13.53 11.05
CA VAL A 125 15.06 -12.31 10.28
C VAL A 125 14.60 -12.73 8.88
N PRO A 126 13.41 -12.30 8.41
CA PRO A 126 12.95 -12.63 7.07
C PRO A 126 13.86 -11.97 6.04
N VAL A 127 14.27 -12.75 5.04
CA VAL A 127 15.04 -12.28 3.89
C VAL A 127 14.16 -12.44 2.66
N GLY A 128 13.80 -11.32 2.03
CA GLY A 128 13.06 -11.29 0.77
C GLY A 128 13.96 -10.87 -0.39
N ALA A 129 13.53 -11.16 -1.61
CA ALA A 129 14.26 -10.79 -2.81
C ALA A 129 13.42 -9.89 -3.71
N VAL A 130 14.08 -8.94 -4.37
CA VAL A 130 13.49 -8.07 -5.39
C VAL A 130 14.31 -8.18 -6.66
N ILE A 131 13.63 -8.52 -7.76
CA ILE A 131 14.19 -8.46 -9.11
C ILE A 131 13.68 -7.15 -9.73
N ALA A 132 14.55 -6.14 -9.74
CA ALA A 132 14.23 -4.83 -10.29
C ALA A 132 14.40 -4.86 -11.81
N VAL A 133 13.38 -4.47 -12.57
CA VAL A 133 13.38 -4.49 -14.04
C VAL A 133 13.35 -3.07 -14.60
N GLY A 134 14.10 -2.81 -15.67
CA GLY A 134 14.15 -1.51 -16.35
C GLY A 134 14.53 -1.67 -17.81
N PRO A 135 14.47 -0.62 -18.65
CA PRO A 135 14.46 0.79 -18.26
C PRO A 135 13.11 1.36 -17.79
N TYR A 136 11.98 0.88 -18.29
CA TYR A 136 10.65 1.23 -17.78
C TYR A 136 9.67 0.09 -18.04
N VAL A 137 8.84 -0.22 -17.05
CA VAL A 137 7.77 -1.21 -17.19
C VAL A 137 6.53 -0.68 -16.48
N ALA A 138 5.43 -0.47 -17.22
CA ALA A 138 4.20 0.07 -16.63
C ALA A 138 3.47 -0.95 -15.74
N GLU A 139 3.37 -2.20 -16.20
CA GLU A 139 2.74 -3.30 -15.44
C GLU A 139 3.63 -4.54 -15.42
N VAL A 140 3.85 -5.10 -14.23
CA VAL A 140 4.55 -6.38 -14.05
C VAL A 140 3.55 -7.42 -13.55
N HIS A 141 3.37 -8.48 -14.32
CA HIS A 141 2.56 -9.63 -13.96
C HIS A 141 3.47 -10.79 -13.54
N GLN A 142 3.42 -11.11 -12.24
CA GLN A 142 4.11 -12.24 -11.64
C GLN A 142 3.09 -13.29 -11.19
N PRO A 143 3.30 -14.60 -11.48
CA PRO A 143 2.42 -15.66 -10.98
C PRO A 143 2.30 -15.66 -9.45
N ALA A 144 1.10 -15.96 -8.93
CA ALA A 144 0.86 -15.99 -7.48
C ALA A 144 1.77 -17.00 -6.74
N GLU A 145 2.07 -18.14 -7.36
CA GLU A 145 2.98 -19.17 -6.84
C GLU A 145 4.43 -18.67 -6.66
N ASP A 146 4.83 -17.65 -7.42
CA ASP A 146 6.15 -17.03 -7.29
C ASP A 146 6.15 -15.96 -6.18
N LEU A 147 5.03 -15.28 -5.95
CA LEU A 147 4.89 -14.31 -4.86
C LEU A 147 5.03 -14.96 -3.48
N GLU A 148 4.52 -16.19 -3.34
CA GLU A 148 4.62 -16.98 -2.11
C GLU A 148 6.06 -17.37 -1.74
N ARG A 149 6.98 -17.33 -2.71
CA ARG A 149 8.41 -17.62 -2.49
C ARG A 149 9.19 -16.45 -1.88
N GLY A 150 8.53 -15.33 -1.61
CA GLY A 150 9.19 -14.13 -1.05
C GLY A 150 10.07 -13.38 -2.07
N VAL A 151 9.80 -13.57 -3.37
CA VAL A 151 10.46 -12.83 -4.45
C VAL A 151 9.44 -11.90 -5.11
N ARG A 152 9.84 -10.67 -5.40
CA ARG A 152 9.03 -9.68 -6.13
C ARG A 152 9.75 -9.26 -7.41
N VAL A 153 9.09 -9.32 -8.55
CA VAL A 153 9.55 -8.69 -9.78
C VAL A 153 8.81 -7.37 -9.95
N LEU A 154 9.54 -6.26 -10.14
CA LEU A 154 8.94 -4.92 -10.25
C LEU A 154 9.85 -3.93 -10.97
N HIS A 155 9.28 -2.87 -11.54
CA HIS A 155 10.03 -1.68 -11.91
C HIS A 155 10.30 -0.83 -10.66
N PRO A 156 11.56 -0.44 -10.35
CA PRO A 156 11.92 0.11 -9.04
C PRO A 156 11.64 1.60 -8.89
N GLU A 157 10.36 1.98 -8.96
CA GLU A 157 9.91 3.29 -8.52
C GLU A 157 9.98 3.40 -6.97
N PRO A 158 10.10 4.62 -6.41
CA PRO A 158 10.07 4.85 -4.97
C PRO A 158 8.96 4.09 -4.23
N ALA A 159 7.75 4.13 -4.77
CA ALA A 159 6.57 3.52 -4.15
C ALA A 159 6.54 1.99 -4.32
N THR A 160 6.84 1.47 -5.51
CA THR A 160 6.79 0.02 -5.77
C THR A 160 7.84 -0.73 -4.95
N LEU A 161 9.06 -0.19 -4.87
CA LEU A 161 10.13 -0.78 -4.06
C LEU A 161 9.81 -0.69 -2.56
N LEU A 162 9.15 0.39 -2.12
CA LEU A 162 8.72 0.56 -0.73
C LEU A 162 7.63 -0.43 -0.33
N THR A 163 6.66 -0.66 -1.23
CA THR A 163 5.62 -1.68 -1.03
C THR A 163 6.25 -3.06 -0.91
N ALA A 164 7.14 -3.43 -1.83
CA ALA A 164 7.87 -4.71 -1.74
C ALA A 164 8.67 -4.83 -0.44
N ALA A 165 9.30 -3.74 0.02
CA ALA A 165 10.02 -3.72 1.28
C ALA A 165 9.10 -4.02 2.47
N ARG A 166 7.92 -3.41 2.54
CA ARG A 166 6.94 -3.63 3.60
C ARG A 166 6.34 -5.04 3.57
N GLU A 167 6.07 -5.57 2.39
CA GLU A 167 5.52 -6.92 2.21
C GLU A 167 6.52 -8.03 2.56
N LEU A 168 7.82 -7.81 2.32
CA LEU A 168 8.85 -8.81 2.54
C LEU A 168 9.49 -8.69 3.93
N ALA A 169 9.62 -7.49 4.48
CA ALA A 169 10.17 -7.24 5.81
C ALA A 169 9.09 -7.30 6.91
N THR A 170 8.53 -8.49 7.12
CA THR A 170 7.34 -8.69 7.95
C THR A 170 7.61 -9.14 9.38
N ARG A 171 8.88 -9.11 9.85
CA ARG A 171 9.23 -9.56 11.20
C ARG A 171 8.38 -8.82 12.23
N PRO A 172 7.67 -9.51 13.16
CA PRO A 172 6.78 -8.87 14.12
C PRO A 172 7.48 -7.87 15.04
N ARG A 173 8.70 -8.20 15.46
CA ARG A 173 9.56 -7.36 16.30
C ARG A 173 10.69 -6.74 15.47
N PRO A 174 11.01 -5.46 15.69
CA PRO A 174 12.14 -4.86 15.02
C PRO A 174 13.46 -5.52 15.47
N CYS A 175 14.40 -5.63 14.55
CA CYS A 175 15.78 -6.01 14.77
C CYS A 175 16.45 -5.04 15.73
N THR A 176 17.29 -5.58 16.60
CA THR A 176 18.14 -4.74 17.45
C THR A 176 19.29 -4.15 16.63
N ALA A 177 19.88 -3.06 17.12
CA ALA A 177 21.08 -2.47 16.54
C ALA A 177 22.25 -3.49 16.50
N GLU A 178 22.33 -4.40 17.47
CA GLU A 178 23.32 -5.48 17.49
C GLU A 178 23.07 -6.53 16.39
N GLN A 179 21.81 -6.93 16.17
CA GLN A 179 21.42 -7.83 15.08
C GLN A 179 21.74 -7.22 13.72
N ALA A 180 21.38 -5.95 13.52
CA ALA A 180 21.67 -5.23 12.30
C ALA A 180 23.18 -5.10 12.06
N ARG A 181 23.97 -4.89 13.12
CA ARG A 181 25.43 -4.85 13.02
C ARG A 181 26.02 -6.19 12.61
N ALA A 182 25.57 -7.29 13.21
CA ALA A 182 26.02 -8.64 12.83
C ALA A 182 25.70 -8.97 11.36
N LEU A 183 24.53 -8.54 10.88
CA LEU A 183 24.16 -8.66 9.47
C LEU A 183 25.10 -7.86 8.56
N LEU A 184 25.38 -6.60 8.90
CA LEU A 184 26.26 -5.74 8.12
C LEU A 184 27.72 -6.23 8.13
N GLU A 185 28.21 -6.71 9.27
CA GLU A 185 29.55 -7.30 9.41
C GLU A 185 29.69 -8.61 8.62
N ALA A 186 28.65 -9.42 8.55
CA ALA A 186 28.66 -10.64 7.74
C ALA A 186 28.66 -10.35 6.23
N LEU A 187 28.02 -9.25 5.82
CA LEU A 187 28.03 -8.81 4.43
C LEU A 187 29.40 -8.20 4.06
N GLU A 188 29.93 -7.30 4.89
CA GLU A 188 31.13 -6.49 4.61
C GLU A 188 32.02 -6.38 5.86
N PRO A 189 32.78 -7.44 6.21
CA PRO A 189 33.53 -7.51 7.46
C PRO A 189 34.68 -6.51 7.55
N GLU A 190 35.23 -6.09 6.41
CA GLU A 190 36.40 -5.20 6.34
C GLU A 190 36.03 -3.71 6.22
N ASN A 191 34.75 -3.36 6.29
CA ASN A 191 34.29 -1.98 6.09
C ASN A 191 34.09 -1.21 7.42
N PRO A 192 35.07 -0.41 7.88
CA PRO A 192 34.99 0.30 9.15
C PRO A 192 33.87 1.37 9.19
N ALA A 193 33.41 1.85 8.03
CA ALA A 193 32.33 2.83 7.98
C ALA A 193 30.99 2.23 8.43
N LEU A 194 30.78 0.92 8.22
CA LEU A 194 29.58 0.22 8.69
C LEU A 194 29.57 0.04 10.21
N ALA A 195 30.73 -0.25 10.80
CA ALA A 195 30.87 -0.39 12.25
C ALA A 195 30.54 0.92 13.00
N ALA A 196 30.85 2.06 12.39
CA ALA A 196 30.64 3.39 12.96
C ALA A 196 29.19 3.92 12.85
N LEU A 197 28.28 3.18 12.19
CA LEU A 197 26.90 3.63 12.01
C LEU A 197 26.12 3.67 13.34
N ASP A 198 25.42 4.78 13.57
CA ASP A 198 24.38 4.87 14.58
C ASP A 198 23.11 4.17 14.07
N LEU A 199 23.04 2.86 14.28
CA LEU A 199 21.91 2.04 13.85
C LEU A 199 20.62 2.39 14.60
N THR A 200 20.70 2.96 15.81
CA THR A 200 19.47 3.37 16.50
C THR A 200 18.81 4.57 15.81
N ALA A 201 19.60 5.50 15.29
CA ALA A 201 19.09 6.61 14.47
C ALA A 201 18.50 6.15 13.12
N GLU A 202 18.85 4.95 12.65
CA GLU A 202 18.29 4.35 11.44
C GLU A 202 17.08 3.44 11.74
N GLY A 203 16.48 3.49 12.94
CA GLY A 203 15.22 2.83 13.28
C GLY A 203 15.35 1.42 13.85
N PHE A 204 16.57 0.97 14.17
CA PHE A 204 16.78 -0.31 14.87
C PHE A 204 16.58 -0.17 16.38
N ALA A 205 16.06 -1.22 17.03
CA ALA A 205 15.82 -1.18 18.46
C ALA A 205 17.15 -1.18 19.26
N ALA A 206 17.25 -0.33 20.28
CA ALA A 206 18.46 -0.26 21.10
C ALA A 206 18.73 -1.56 21.89
N THR A 207 17.67 -2.23 22.36
CA THR A 207 17.74 -3.49 23.12
C THR A 207 16.59 -4.44 22.73
N ALA A 208 16.70 -5.71 23.11
CA ALA A 208 15.63 -6.69 22.91
C ALA A 208 14.34 -6.33 23.68
N GLU A 209 14.47 -5.67 24.83
CA GLU A 209 13.33 -5.17 25.60
C GLU A 209 12.63 -4.00 24.88
N ALA A 210 13.42 -3.09 24.28
CA ALA A 210 12.88 -2.02 23.43
C ALA A 210 12.15 -2.60 22.21
N ALA A 211 12.65 -3.69 21.61
CA ALA A 211 11.98 -4.37 20.51
C ALA A 211 10.63 -5.02 20.89
N THR A 212 10.39 -5.24 22.19
CA THR A 212 9.16 -5.88 22.70
C THR A 212 8.11 -4.85 23.14
N SER A 213 8.51 -3.60 23.39
CA SER A 213 7.65 -2.53 23.91
C SER A 213 7.02 -1.64 22.83
N VAL A 214 7.40 -1.79 21.55
CA VAL A 214 6.88 -1.02 20.41
C VAL A 214 5.44 -1.41 20.00
N THR A 215 4.78 -2.34 20.70
CA THR A 215 3.38 -2.72 20.45
C THR A 215 2.35 -1.68 20.95
N ALA A 216 2.77 -0.51 21.43
CA ALA A 216 1.88 0.58 21.81
C ALA A 216 2.20 1.85 20.99
N PRO A 217 1.20 2.55 20.43
CA PRO A 217 1.44 3.82 19.74
C PRO A 217 1.93 4.84 20.78
N SER A 218 3.22 5.17 20.72
CA SER A 218 3.80 6.18 21.60
C SER A 218 3.44 7.54 21.06
N GLY A 219 2.35 8.10 21.61
CA GLY A 219 2.11 9.53 21.60
C GLY A 219 3.32 10.26 22.22
N THR A 220 3.65 11.37 21.59
CA THR A 220 4.62 12.38 22.03
C THR A 220 4.53 12.65 23.54
N GLY A 221 5.60 12.30 24.25
CA GLY A 221 5.74 12.53 25.69
C GLY A 221 7.09 13.14 26.01
N THR A 222 7.12 14.48 26.03
CA THR A 222 8.19 15.35 26.49
C THR A 222 8.92 14.83 27.73
N SER A 223 10.26 14.77 27.65
CA SER A 223 11.14 14.52 28.78
C SER A 223 10.86 15.47 29.95
N LYS A 224 10.62 14.90 31.13
CA LYS A 224 10.95 15.57 32.40
C LYS A 224 11.71 14.61 33.31
N THR A 225 12.89 15.09 33.64
CA THR A 225 13.86 14.65 34.64
C THR A 225 13.20 14.36 35.98
N GLY A 226 13.52 13.20 36.59
CA GLY A 226 13.03 12.82 37.91
C GLY A 226 13.86 11.71 38.52
N THR A 227 14.86 12.11 39.30
CA THR A 227 15.75 11.29 40.14
C THR A 227 15.04 10.35 41.11
N ALA A 228 15.59 9.13 41.20
CA ALA A 228 15.74 8.25 42.37
C ALA A 228 14.49 7.79 43.16
N LYS A 229 14.35 6.47 43.35
CA LYS A 229 14.76 5.77 44.59
C LYS A 229 14.36 4.29 44.55
N ALA A 230 15.34 3.44 44.86
CA ALA A 230 15.21 2.01 45.09
C ALA A 230 14.30 1.68 46.28
N ARG A 231 13.53 0.58 46.18
CA ARG A 231 13.17 -0.28 47.31
C ARG A 231 12.97 -1.73 46.88
N THR A 232 13.72 -2.57 47.57
CA THR A 232 13.67 -4.02 47.75
C THR A 232 12.43 -4.49 48.53
N SER A 233 11.90 -5.67 48.20
CA SER A 233 11.27 -6.70 49.06
C SER A 233 10.73 -7.79 48.13
N GLU A 234 11.32 -8.98 47.98
CA GLU A 234 11.30 -10.18 48.86
C GLU A 234 9.91 -10.75 49.18
N GLY A 235 9.75 -12.05 48.85
CA GLY A 235 8.78 -13.03 49.38
C GLY A 235 7.48 -13.17 48.56
N GLY A 236 7.00 -14.33 48.12
CA GLY A 236 7.40 -15.73 48.28
C GLY A 236 6.24 -16.65 47.85
N THR A 237 6.59 -17.88 47.44
CA THR A 237 5.79 -19.12 47.55
C THR A 237 4.72 -19.45 46.49
N THR A 238 5.16 -20.29 45.55
CA THR A 238 4.54 -21.52 44.99
C THR A 238 3.12 -21.94 45.41
N ALA A 239 2.28 -22.31 44.43
CA ALA A 239 1.55 -23.60 44.40
C ALA A 239 0.94 -23.91 43.01
N LYS A 240 1.19 -25.13 42.54
CA LYS A 240 0.72 -25.81 41.30
C LYS A 240 -0.64 -26.51 41.56
N PRO A 241 -1.28 -27.25 40.61
CA PRO A 241 -2.71 -27.17 40.30
C PRO A 241 -3.47 -28.46 40.66
N PRO A 242 -4.78 -28.54 40.38
CA PRO A 242 -5.34 -29.85 40.03
C PRO A 242 -6.30 -29.83 38.83
N ALA A 243 -6.02 -30.75 37.90
CA ALA A 243 -7.02 -31.54 37.15
C ALA A 243 -6.72 -33.01 37.55
N PRO A 244 -7.68 -33.97 37.59
CA PRO A 244 -8.46 -34.35 36.40
C PRO A 244 -9.87 -34.92 36.68
N ALA A 245 -10.74 -34.99 35.65
CA ALA A 245 -11.71 -36.09 35.52
C ALA A 245 -12.28 -36.16 34.09
N SER A 246 -12.16 -37.36 33.53
CA SER A 246 -12.70 -37.81 32.24
C SER A 246 -14.13 -38.32 32.42
N ALA A 247 -15.03 -38.04 31.47
CA ALA A 247 -16.28 -38.79 31.33
C ALA A 247 -16.68 -38.96 29.86
N LYS A 248 -17.01 -40.22 29.55
CA LYS A 248 -17.24 -40.89 28.28
C LYS A 248 -18.36 -40.34 27.39
N ALA A 249 -18.18 -40.66 26.11
CA ALA A 249 -19.16 -40.65 25.03
C ALA A 249 -20.46 -41.43 25.33
N THR A 250 -21.57 -40.96 24.77
CA THR A 250 -22.65 -41.82 24.29
C THR A 250 -23.14 -41.33 22.94
N SER A 251 -23.17 -42.27 22.00
CA SER A 251 -23.79 -42.17 20.69
C SER A 251 -25.30 -42.38 20.81
N ARG A 252 -26.09 -41.63 20.03
CA ARG A 252 -27.41 -42.09 19.61
C ARG A 252 -27.70 -41.63 18.19
N ALA A 253 -27.90 -42.60 17.32
CA ALA A 253 -28.22 -42.41 15.91
C ALA A 253 -29.71 -42.64 15.65
N ARG A 254 -30.25 -41.80 14.74
CA ARG A 254 -31.34 -42.02 13.76
C ARG A 254 -32.81 -42.13 14.25
N PRO A 255 -33.82 -42.00 13.35
CA PRO A 255 -33.88 -41.45 11.97
C PRO A 255 -35.04 -40.43 11.75
N GLY A 256 -35.18 -39.85 10.55
CA GLY A 256 -36.47 -39.25 10.14
C GLY A 256 -36.38 -38.17 9.07
N SER A 257 -36.65 -38.55 7.82
CA SER A 257 -36.78 -37.70 6.63
C SER A 257 -38.00 -36.76 6.67
N LEU A 258 -37.85 -35.52 6.20
CA LEU A 258 -38.91 -34.82 5.48
C LEU A 258 -38.31 -33.80 4.50
N ARG A 259 -37.94 -34.31 3.31
CA ARG A 259 -37.91 -33.53 2.08
C ARG A 259 -39.34 -33.05 1.85
N TRP A 260 -39.61 -31.74 1.86
CA TRP A 260 -40.72 -31.04 1.17
C TRP A 260 -40.89 -29.60 1.70
N LEU A 261 -39.81 -28.81 1.69
CA LEU A 261 -39.85 -27.39 2.08
C LEU A 261 -39.14 -26.37 1.16
N PRO A 262 -38.73 -26.68 -0.11
CA PRO A 262 -38.23 -25.62 -1.00
C PRO A 262 -39.30 -25.03 -1.97
N VAL A 263 -40.57 -25.48 -1.93
CA VAL A 263 -41.59 -24.99 -2.88
C VAL A 263 -42.38 -23.79 -2.33
N SER A 264 -42.58 -23.71 -1.01
CA SER A 264 -43.35 -22.61 -0.39
C SER A 264 -42.64 -21.26 -0.42
N ALA A 265 -41.30 -21.24 -0.35
CA ALA A 265 -40.52 -20.00 -0.42
C ALA A 265 -40.51 -19.39 -1.83
N ALA A 266 -40.47 -20.22 -2.88
CA ALA A 266 -40.45 -19.74 -4.27
C ALA A 266 -41.79 -19.15 -4.72
N VAL A 267 -42.91 -19.74 -4.27
CA VAL A 267 -44.26 -19.23 -4.60
C VAL A 267 -44.51 -17.87 -3.94
N LEU A 268 -44.05 -17.69 -2.69
CA LEU A 268 -44.21 -16.41 -1.99
C LEU A 268 -43.44 -15.27 -2.69
N VAL A 269 -42.22 -15.54 -3.16
CA VAL A 269 -41.41 -14.57 -3.91
C VAL A 269 -42.05 -14.22 -5.25
N ALA A 270 -42.60 -15.19 -5.96
CA ALA A 270 -43.29 -14.94 -7.23
C ALA A 270 -44.56 -14.09 -7.05
N VAL A 271 -45.33 -14.31 -5.98
CA VAL A 271 -46.53 -13.50 -5.68
C VAL A 271 -46.15 -12.07 -5.27
N LEU A 272 -45.08 -11.89 -4.51
CA LEU A 272 -44.59 -10.55 -4.13
C LEU A 272 -44.05 -9.78 -5.34
N LEU A 273 -43.36 -10.45 -6.27
CA LEU A 273 -42.90 -9.84 -7.51
C LEU A 273 -44.06 -9.42 -8.41
N LEU A 274 -45.09 -10.27 -8.55
CA LEU A 274 -46.28 -9.93 -9.34
C LEU A 274 -47.09 -8.80 -8.70
N GLY A 275 -47.20 -8.77 -7.36
CA GLY A 275 -47.86 -7.68 -6.65
C GLY A 275 -47.14 -6.33 -6.80
N GLY A 276 -45.80 -6.34 -6.74
CA GLY A 276 -44.98 -5.14 -6.94
C GLY A 276 -45.09 -4.58 -8.36
N ILE A 277 -45.14 -5.44 -9.38
CA ILE A 277 -45.30 -5.02 -10.79
C ILE A 277 -46.69 -4.41 -11.02
N VAL A 278 -47.76 -5.01 -10.50
CA VAL A 278 -49.12 -4.48 -10.66
C VAL A 278 -49.31 -3.16 -9.92
N TYR A 279 -48.70 -2.99 -8.74
CA TYR A 279 -48.75 -1.73 -8.00
C TYR A 279 -47.95 -0.61 -8.69
N ALA A 280 -46.79 -0.93 -9.28
CA ALA A 280 -46.00 0.02 -10.04
C ALA A 280 -46.71 0.47 -11.33
N VAL A 281 -47.41 -0.44 -12.02
CA VAL A 281 -48.14 -0.12 -13.26
C VAL A 281 -49.47 0.61 -13.00
N ALA A 282 -50.11 0.39 -11.85
CA ALA A 282 -51.37 1.07 -11.50
C ALA A 282 -51.17 2.50 -10.97
N THR A 283 -49.94 2.93 -10.69
CA THR A 283 -49.65 4.29 -10.16
C THR A 283 -49.00 5.23 -11.19
N SER A 284 -48.72 4.74 -12.40
CA SER A 284 -48.27 5.56 -13.53
C SER A 284 -49.36 5.63 -14.60
N GLY A 285 -50.30 6.57 -14.44
CA GLY A 285 -51.28 6.93 -15.44
C GLY A 285 -50.98 8.30 -16.04
N ASP A 286 -50.69 8.29 -17.34
CA ASP A 286 -50.79 9.35 -18.37
C ASP A 286 -50.07 10.70 -18.19
N GLU A 287 -49.04 10.92 -19.02
CA GLU A 287 -49.13 11.86 -20.17
C GLU A 287 -48.03 11.53 -21.20
N ASP A 288 -48.43 11.47 -22.47
CA ASP A 288 -47.65 11.12 -23.67
C ASP A 288 -46.44 12.06 -23.92
N ASP A 289 -45.26 11.49 -24.16
CA ASP A 289 -44.43 11.77 -25.36
C ASP A 289 -43.16 10.91 -25.35
N ALA A 290 -42.94 10.18 -26.44
CA ALA A 290 -41.80 9.30 -26.65
C ALA A 290 -40.57 10.08 -27.15
N ALA A 291 -39.45 10.03 -26.41
CA ALA A 291 -38.11 10.28 -26.91
C ALA A 291 -37.04 9.56 -26.05
N ASP A 292 -36.04 8.99 -26.72
CA ASP A 292 -34.93 8.16 -26.22
C ASP A 292 -34.34 8.56 -24.84
N ALA A 293 -34.29 7.58 -23.92
CA ALA A 293 -33.58 7.71 -22.66
C ALA A 293 -32.07 7.40 -22.84
N SER A 294 -31.27 8.46 -23.02
CA SER A 294 -29.87 8.47 -22.59
C SER A 294 -29.78 8.72 -21.08
N PRO A 295 -28.75 8.23 -20.36
CA PRO A 295 -28.60 8.51 -18.93
C PRO A 295 -28.40 10.02 -18.69
N THR A 296 -29.27 10.60 -17.87
CA THR A 296 -29.28 12.03 -17.56
C THR A 296 -28.16 12.38 -16.58
N THR A 297 -27.14 13.09 -17.06
CA THR A 297 -26.16 13.80 -16.22
C THR A 297 -26.84 15.04 -15.63
N THR A 298 -27.30 14.98 -14.39
CA THR A 298 -27.87 16.15 -13.68
C THR A 298 -26.75 17.13 -13.35
N THR A 299 -26.58 18.17 -14.17
CA THR A 299 -25.62 19.25 -13.92
C THR A 299 -26.23 20.23 -12.92
N GLN A 300 -25.95 20.07 -11.61
CA GLN A 300 -26.18 21.17 -10.67
C GLN A 300 -25.13 22.25 -10.93
N SER A 301 -25.59 23.37 -11.49
CA SER A 301 -24.80 24.41 -12.15
C SER A 301 -24.52 25.65 -11.28
N ASN A 302 -24.59 25.55 -9.96
CA ASN A 302 -24.28 26.69 -9.09
C ASN A 302 -22.81 26.64 -8.67
N GLU A 303 -22.06 27.69 -8.99
CA GLU A 303 -20.72 27.90 -8.44
C GLU A 303 -20.77 27.94 -6.90
N VAL A 304 -19.74 27.39 -6.25
CA VAL A 304 -19.65 27.36 -4.78
C VAL A 304 -18.55 28.32 -4.35
N GLU A 305 -18.88 29.30 -3.51
CA GLU A 305 -17.89 30.20 -2.92
C GLU A 305 -17.51 29.75 -1.51
N ILE A 306 -16.23 29.45 -1.30
CA ILE A 306 -15.67 29.09 0.02
C ILE A 306 -14.40 29.92 0.26
N GLY A 307 -14.35 30.63 1.39
CA GLY A 307 -13.15 31.38 1.79
C GLY A 307 -12.67 32.41 0.75
N GLY A 308 -13.60 33.00 -0.01
CA GLY A 308 -13.29 33.95 -1.08
C GLY A 308 -12.74 33.31 -2.36
N ARG A 309 -12.90 32.00 -2.55
CA ARG A 309 -12.57 31.27 -3.77
C ARG A 309 -13.81 30.63 -4.38
N THR A 310 -13.90 30.73 -5.70
CA THR A 310 -14.99 30.16 -6.50
C THR A 310 -14.59 28.77 -6.99
N PHE A 311 -15.43 27.78 -6.70
CA PHE A 311 -15.33 26.41 -7.18
C PHE A 311 -16.43 26.17 -8.20
N THR A 312 -16.05 26.02 -9.47
CA THR A 312 -16.97 25.76 -10.58
C THR A 312 -17.16 24.25 -10.72
N PRO A 313 -18.39 23.70 -10.56
CA PRO A 313 -18.63 22.26 -10.69
C PRO A 313 -18.30 21.72 -12.09
N LYS A 314 -17.72 20.52 -12.15
CA LYS A 314 -17.33 19.81 -13.39
C LYS A 314 -17.90 18.39 -13.46
N GLY A 315 -18.92 18.10 -12.66
CA GLY A 315 -19.62 16.83 -12.65
C GLY A 315 -19.56 16.13 -11.29
N THR A 316 -20.44 15.16 -11.14
CA THR A 316 -20.57 14.36 -9.92
C THR A 316 -20.99 12.96 -10.29
N VAL A 317 -20.38 11.97 -9.64
CA VAL A 317 -20.64 10.55 -9.84
C VAL A 317 -20.81 9.91 -8.47
N SER A 318 -21.78 9.01 -8.32
CA SER A 318 -21.97 8.25 -7.09
C SER A 318 -21.93 6.75 -7.36
N ASP A 319 -21.31 6.00 -6.46
CA ASP A 319 -21.30 4.54 -6.49
C ASP A 319 -21.43 3.98 -5.05
N THR A 320 -21.72 2.69 -4.94
CA THR A 320 -21.72 1.92 -3.69
C THR A 320 -20.50 1.02 -3.54
N ASP A 321 -19.81 0.69 -4.63
CA ASP A 321 -18.54 -0.04 -4.61
C ASP A 321 -17.35 0.92 -4.47
N CYS A 322 -17.15 1.44 -3.26
CA CYS A 322 -16.06 2.39 -3.02
C CYS A 322 -14.67 1.80 -3.31
N ALA A 323 -14.48 0.50 -3.13
CA ALA A 323 -13.18 -0.14 -3.32
C ALA A 323 -12.78 -0.17 -4.80
N ALA A 324 -13.73 -0.37 -5.71
CA ALA A 324 -13.49 -0.31 -7.15
C ALA A 324 -12.99 1.06 -7.64
N HIS A 325 -13.24 2.13 -6.87
CA HIS A 325 -12.91 3.51 -7.21
C HIS A 325 -11.79 4.09 -6.33
N ALA A 326 -11.01 3.23 -5.71
CA ALA A 326 -9.87 3.60 -4.86
C ALA A 326 -8.61 2.90 -5.35
N TYR A 327 -7.46 3.36 -4.88
CA TYR A 327 -6.17 2.69 -5.09
C TYR A 327 -5.33 2.72 -3.80
N GLY A 328 -4.29 1.88 -3.76
CA GLY A 328 -3.37 1.79 -2.62
C GLY A 328 -4.00 1.20 -1.35
N ASP A 329 -3.50 1.60 -0.19
CA ASP A 329 -3.99 1.14 1.11
C ASP A 329 -5.46 1.55 1.37
N VAL A 330 -5.91 2.69 0.82
CA VAL A 330 -7.32 3.12 0.88
C VAL A 330 -8.23 2.09 0.21
N GLN A 331 -7.84 1.55 -0.95
CA GLN A 331 -8.58 0.47 -1.62
C GLN A 331 -8.61 -0.80 -0.77
N VAL A 332 -7.45 -1.27 -0.31
CA VAL A 332 -7.33 -2.48 0.51
C VAL A 332 -8.17 -2.37 1.78
N TRP A 333 -8.22 -1.19 2.39
CA TRP A 333 -9.05 -0.95 3.55
C TRP A 333 -10.55 -1.01 3.21
N LEU A 334 -10.97 -0.41 2.09
CA LEU A 334 -12.38 -0.38 1.65
C LEU A 334 -12.89 -1.76 1.21
N GLU A 335 -12.04 -2.63 0.67
CA GLU A 335 -12.39 -4.03 0.36
C GLU A 335 -12.79 -4.81 1.62
N ARG A 336 -12.12 -4.52 2.74
CA ARG A 336 -12.38 -5.16 4.04
C ARG A 336 -13.49 -4.47 4.82
N ASN A 337 -13.60 -3.15 4.66
CA ASN A 337 -14.51 -2.30 5.42
C ASN A 337 -15.38 -1.51 4.45
N ARG A 338 -16.55 -2.07 4.16
CA ARG A 338 -17.46 -1.49 3.17
C ARG A 338 -17.95 -0.12 3.60
N CYS A 339 -17.90 0.83 2.68
CA CYS A 339 -18.69 2.04 2.74
C CYS A 339 -20.16 1.72 2.38
N GLY A 340 -21.08 2.63 2.69
CA GLY A 340 -22.44 2.60 2.15
C GLY A 340 -22.58 3.38 0.83
N GLN A 341 -21.73 4.39 0.61
CA GLN A 341 -21.78 5.23 -0.60
C GLN A 341 -20.45 5.99 -0.77
N LEU A 342 -20.03 6.14 -2.01
CA LEU A 342 -19.01 7.11 -2.43
C LEU A 342 -19.65 8.10 -3.40
N VAL A 343 -19.42 9.38 -3.16
CA VAL A 343 -19.75 10.45 -4.10
C VAL A 343 -18.46 11.18 -4.48
N ARG A 344 -18.14 11.18 -5.77
CA ARG A 344 -16.99 11.86 -6.36
C ARG A 344 -17.47 13.10 -7.09
N MET A 345 -17.09 14.27 -6.61
CA MET A 345 -17.40 15.56 -7.21
C MET A 345 -16.15 16.18 -7.79
N ARG A 346 -16.29 16.82 -8.95
CA ARG A 346 -15.19 17.52 -9.60
C ARG A 346 -15.45 19.01 -9.58
N TYR A 347 -14.39 19.77 -9.32
CA TYR A 347 -14.43 21.22 -9.37
C TYR A 347 -13.23 21.76 -10.11
N GLU A 348 -13.38 22.99 -10.58
CA GLU A 348 -12.29 23.81 -11.04
C GLU A 348 -12.25 25.08 -10.22
N SER A 349 -11.05 25.55 -9.87
CA SER A 349 -10.82 26.80 -9.15
C SER A 349 -9.54 27.46 -9.67
N THR A 350 -9.30 28.69 -9.28
CA THR A 350 -8.06 29.41 -9.61
C THR A 350 -7.25 29.75 -8.36
N SER A 351 -5.93 29.89 -8.53
CA SER A 351 -5.04 30.61 -7.60
C SER A 351 -4.15 31.54 -8.41
N GLY A 352 -4.37 32.85 -8.27
CA GLY A 352 -3.81 33.82 -9.20
C GLY A 352 -4.30 33.53 -10.63
N GLU A 353 -3.37 33.44 -11.58
CA GLU A 353 -3.66 33.15 -12.99
C GLU A 353 -3.70 31.65 -13.32
N ARG A 354 -3.40 30.78 -12.34
CA ARG A 354 -3.30 29.33 -12.57
C ARG A 354 -4.64 28.65 -12.26
N ARG A 355 -5.06 27.77 -13.16
CA ARG A 355 -6.26 26.93 -13.03
C ARG A 355 -5.91 25.62 -12.34
N ALA A 356 -6.72 25.22 -11.37
CA ALA A 356 -6.59 23.96 -10.64
C ALA A 356 -7.85 23.11 -10.83
N ALA A 357 -7.66 21.81 -10.98
CA ALA A 357 -8.70 20.79 -10.94
C ALA A 357 -8.72 20.16 -9.55
N LEU A 358 -9.92 19.93 -9.02
CA LEU A 358 -10.13 19.31 -7.72
C LEU A 358 -11.05 18.11 -7.84
N LEU A 359 -10.70 17.04 -7.17
CA LEU A 359 -11.55 15.89 -6.91
C LEU A 359 -11.91 15.88 -5.42
N VAL A 360 -13.20 15.97 -5.11
CA VAL A 360 -13.74 15.88 -3.76
C VAL A 360 -14.52 14.57 -3.66
N ALA A 361 -13.96 13.61 -2.93
CA ALA A 361 -14.58 12.31 -2.67
C ALA A 361 -15.20 12.30 -1.28
N VAL A 362 -16.49 11.97 -1.18
CA VAL A 362 -17.23 11.82 0.07
C VAL A 362 -17.63 10.37 0.24
N LEU A 363 -17.06 9.70 1.24
CA LEU A 363 -17.38 8.32 1.62
C LEU A 363 -18.29 8.33 2.84
N ARG A 364 -19.43 7.64 2.74
CA ARG A 364 -20.39 7.49 3.84
C ARG A 364 -20.30 6.08 4.40
N PHE A 365 -20.19 5.98 5.71
CA PHE A 365 -20.08 4.70 6.41
C PHE A 365 -21.33 4.39 7.23
N PRO A 366 -21.65 3.10 7.44
CA PRO A 366 -22.71 2.73 8.38
C PRO A 366 -22.37 3.14 9.82
N GLU A 367 -21.08 3.21 10.15
CA GLU A 367 -20.57 3.52 11.49
C GLU A 367 -19.57 4.67 11.47
N THR A 368 -19.61 5.51 12.51
CA THR A 368 -18.71 6.67 12.64
C THR A 368 -17.25 6.29 12.88
N ALA A 369 -17.01 5.14 13.52
CA ALA A 369 -15.67 4.62 13.78
C ALA A 369 -14.92 4.32 12.48
N LEU A 370 -15.59 3.70 11.51
CA LEU A 370 -15.04 3.35 10.20
C LEU A 370 -14.54 4.57 9.42
N ALA A 371 -15.28 5.68 9.45
CA ALA A 371 -14.83 6.93 8.83
C ALA A 371 -13.54 7.50 9.47
N GLY A 372 -13.38 7.31 10.79
CA GLY A 372 -12.16 7.70 11.52
C GLY A 372 -10.97 6.80 11.21
N GLU A 373 -11.19 5.49 11.12
CA GLU A 373 -10.17 4.50 10.76
C GLU A 373 -9.66 4.71 9.34
N LEU A 374 -10.56 4.89 8.36
CA LEU A 374 -10.13 5.16 6.99
C LEU A 374 -9.41 6.51 6.88
N LYS A 375 -9.82 7.55 7.62
CA LYS A 375 -9.07 8.82 7.65
C LYS A 375 -7.63 8.59 8.11
N ALA A 376 -7.43 7.78 9.16
CA ALA A 376 -6.09 7.47 9.64
C ALA A 376 -5.24 6.73 8.60
N VAL A 377 -5.86 5.85 7.79
CA VAL A 377 -5.19 5.19 6.66
C VAL A 377 -4.87 6.20 5.56
N ALA A 378 -5.85 6.97 5.11
CA ALA A 378 -5.74 7.90 3.99
C ALA A 378 -4.77 9.07 4.26
N ASP A 379 -4.54 9.41 5.53
CA ASP A 379 -3.60 10.47 5.93
C ASP A 379 -2.14 9.99 5.99
N LEU A 380 -1.88 8.69 5.79
CA LEU A 380 -0.52 8.17 5.69
C LEU A 380 0.08 8.52 4.32
N PRO A 381 1.32 9.04 4.27
CA PRO A 381 1.99 9.27 3.00
C PRO A 381 2.03 8.01 2.13
N GLY A 382 1.51 8.11 0.90
CA GLY A 382 1.50 7.02 -0.07
C GLY A 382 0.41 5.95 0.13
N SER A 383 -0.57 6.17 1.01
CA SER A 383 -1.69 5.24 1.22
C SER A 383 -2.66 5.11 0.04
N GLY A 384 -2.47 5.88 -1.02
CA GLY A 384 -3.42 6.01 -2.11
C GLY A 384 -4.62 6.90 -1.78
N ALA A 385 -5.57 6.99 -2.71
CA ALA A 385 -6.73 7.87 -2.60
C ALA A 385 -7.91 7.31 -3.42
N ILE A 386 -8.87 8.19 -3.73
CA ILE A 386 -10.01 7.90 -4.60
C ILE A 386 -9.67 8.31 -6.03
N THR A 387 -9.95 7.42 -6.97
CA THR A 387 -9.67 7.61 -8.39
C THR A 387 -10.65 8.62 -8.99
N ASP A 388 -10.15 9.56 -9.79
CA ASP A 388 -11.00 10.48 -10.55
C ASP A 388 -11.76 9.69 -11.63
N PRO A 389 -13.06 9.95 -11.88
CA PRO A 389 -13.81 9.20 -12.90
C PRO A 389 -13.23 9.29 -14.34
N SER A 390 -12.20 10.11 -14.62
CA SER A 390 -11.68 10.33 -15.98
C SER A 390 -10.78 9.20 -16.41
N THR A 391 -10.34 8.40 -15.45
CA THR A 391 -9.66 7.13 -15.69
C THR A 391 -10.66 5.98 -15.89
N GLU A 392 -11.96 6.22 -15.70
CA GLU A 392 -13.06 5.24 -15.72
C GLU A 392 -14.13 5.65 -16.74
N ASP A 393 -13.68 6.02 -17.95
CA ASP A 393 -14.53 6.37 -19.10
C ASP A 393 -15.46 7.60 -18.91
N GLN A 394 -15.30 8.38 -17.85
CA GLN A 394 -16.02 9.64 -17.64
C GLN A 394 -15.10 10.84 -17.79
N PRO A 395 -14.85 11.31 -19.02
CA PRO A 395 -13.86 12.34 -19.29
C PRO A 395 -14.15 13.62 -18.50
N TRP A 396 -13.09 14.35 -18.18
CA TRP A 396 -13.22 15.69 -17.61
C TRP A 396 -13.91 16.61 -18.65
N PRO A 397 -14.88 17.44 -18.27
CA PRO A 397 -15.57 18.30 -19.23
C PRO A 397 -14.64 19.29 -19.93
N GLY A 398 -14.80 19.41 -21.24
CA GLY A 398 -14.00 20.29 -22.10
C GLY A 398 -12.75 19.59 -22.66
N GLU A 399 -11.76 20.38 -23.07
CA GLU A 399 -10.51 19.86 -23.68
C GLU A 399 -9.43 19.54 -22.64
N VAL A 400 -9.71 19.80 -21.36
CA VAL A 400 -8.76 19.64 -20.27
C VAL A 400 -8.69 18.17 -19.83
N LYS A 401 -7.49 17.68 -19.56
CA LYS A 401 -7.24 16.36 -18.98
C LYS A 401 -6.34 16.52 -17.75
N PRO A 402 -6.90 16.74 -16.55
CA PRO A 402 -6.11 16.83 -15.34
C PRO A 402 -5.53 15.45 -15.01
N PHE A 403 -4.28 15.43 -14.54
CA PHE A 403 -3.64 14.22 -14.03
C PHE A 403 -3.52 14.39 -12.52
N PHE A 404 -4.20 13.54 -11.75
CA PHE A 404 -4.23 13.62 -10.28
C PHE A 404 -3.00 12.98 -9.60
N GLU A 405 -1.97 12.66 -10.37
CA GLU A 405 -0.66 12.27 -9.84
C GLU A 405 0.00 13.46 -9.12
N SER A 406 0.67 13.17 -7.99
CA SER A 406 1.33 14.19 -7.17
C SER A 406 0.39 15.34 -6.73
N ALA A 407 -0.89 15.04 -6.54
CA ALA A 407 -1.87 16.01 -6.06
C ALA A 407 -1.57 16.49 -4.65
N ALA A 408 -1.86 17.77 -4.38
CA ALA A 408 -1.99 18.22 -3.01
C ALA A 408 -3.25 17.60 -2.41
N TYR A 409 -3.16 17.21 -1.14
CA TYR A 409 -4.17 16.41 -0.48
C TYR A 409 -4.67 17.07 0.80
N ALA A 410 -5.97 16.95 1.06
CA ALA A 410 -6.57 17.29 2.33
C ALA A 410 -7.70 16.32 2.67
N SER A 411 -7.94 16.08 3.95
CA SER A 411 -9.02 15.21 4.40
C SER A 411 -9.75 15.77 5.61
N GLY A 412 -11.05 15.54 5.66
CA GLY A 412 -11.95 16.02 6.71
C GLY A 412 -13.00 14.97 7.04
N ARG A 413 -13.56 15.01 8.25
CA ARG A 413 -14.58 14.06 8.68
C ARG A 413 -15.74 14.78 9.33
N GLU A 414 -16.95 14.37 8.96
CA GLU A 414 -18.20 14.86 9.52
C GLU A 414 -19.10 13.67 9.85
N GLY A 415 -19.31 13.41 11.15
CA GLY A 415 -20.07 12.24 11.60
C GLY A 415 -19.50 10.92 11.06
N ASN A 416 -20.31 10.22 10.27
CA ASN A 416 -20.00 8.96 9.57
C ASN A 416 -19.49 9.16 8.14
N SER A 417 -19.22 10.40 7.73
CA SER A 417 -18.73 10.73 6.40
C SER A 417 -17.27 11.17 6.45
N LEU A 418 -16.45 10.63 5.55
CA LEU A 418 -15.07 11.03 5.30
C LEU A 418 -15.02 11.76 3.96
N LYS A 419 -14.38 12.93 3.94
CA LYS A 419 -14.12 13.71 2.74
C LYS A 419 -12.63 13.70 2.44
N LEU A 420 -12.26 13.28 1.24
CA LEU A 420 -10.90 13.29 0.72
C LEU A 420 -10.84 14.24 -0.48
N VAL A 421 -9.86 15.12 -0.50
CA VAL A 421 -9.71 16.13 -1.54
C VAL A 421 -8.33 16.01 -2.16
N GLN A 422 -8.29 15.97 -3.49
CA GLN A 422 -7.07 16.03 -4.29
C GLN A 422 -7.14 17.27 -5.20
N ALA A 423 -6.05 18.04 -5.26
CA ALA A 423 -5.95 19.23 -6.10
C ALA A 423 -4.69 19.19 -6.97
N VAL A 424 -4.83 19.48 -8.26
CA VAL A 424 -3.74 19.54 -9.24
C VAL A 424 -3.86 20.75 -10.15
N TRP A 425 -2.73 21.21 -10.68
CA TRP A 425 -2.69 22.20 -11.72
C TRP A 425 -3.19 21.64 -13.06
N VAL A 426 -3.98 22.43 -13.76
CA VAL A 426 -4.40 22.15 -15.13
C VAL A 426 -3.28 22.58 -16.09
N GLY A 427 -2.82 21.66 -16.94
CA GLY A 427 -1.84 21.95 -17.99
C GLY A 427 -0.40 22.19 -17.49
N ALA A 428 -0.12 21.88 -16.23
CA ALA A 428 1.22 21.96 -15.64
C ALA A 428 1.41 20.84 -14.60
N PRO A 429 2.66 20.39 -14.36
CA PRO A 429 2.96 19.46 -13.27
C PRO A 429 2.54 20.00 -11.90
N SER A 430 2.17 19.10 -11.00
CA SER A 430 1.82 19.40 -9.60
C SER A 430 2.83 18.79 -8.64
N THR A 431 2.93 19.36 -7.44
CA THR A 431 3.67 18.78 -6.32
C THR A 431 2.77 18.75 -5.09
N PRO A 432 2.79 17.69 -4.25
CA PRO A 432 1.89 17.59 -3.10
C PRO A 432 2.04 18.73 -2.09
N GLU A 433 3.24 19.31 -2.00
CA GLU A 433 3.57 20.41 -1.09
C GLU A 433 3.36 21.81 -1.69
N ASP A 434 2.78 21.92 -2.89
CA ASP A 434 2.48 23.24 -3.48
C ASP A 434 1.51 24.00 -2.55
N PRO A 435 1.93 25.14 -1.97
CA PRO A 435 1.16 25.81 -0.93
C PRO A 435 -0.20 26.35 -1.41
N ASP A 436 -0.35 26.60 -2.72
CA ASP A 436 -1.61 27.06 -3.29
C ASP A 436 -2.57 25.90 -3.53
N LEU A 437 -2.08 24.76 -4.01
CA LEU A 437 -2.90 23.55 -4.14
C LEU A 437 -3.31 23.00 -2.78
N VAL A 438 -2.41 23.00 -1.78
CA VAL A 438 -2.73 22.60 -0.40
C VAL A 438 -3.84 23.48 0.18
N ARG A 439 -3.77 24.79 -0.04
CA ARG A 439 -4.81 25.73 0.41
C ARG A 439 -6.14 25.48 -0.29
N LEU A 440 -6.13 25.25 -1.60
CA LEU A 440 -7.32 24.92 -2.37
C LEU A 440 -7.96 23.60 -1.90
N ALA A 441 -7.16 22.56 -1.69
CA ALA A 441 -7.63 21.27 -1.18
C ALA A 441 -8.25 21.41 0.22
N THR A 442 -7.61 22.20 1.09
CA THR A 442 -8.12 22.46 2.44
C THR A 442 -9.44 23.22 2.41
N LEU A 443 -9.56 24.27 1.60
CA LEU A 443 -10.82 25.02 1.45
C LEU A 443 -11.95 24.14 0.89
N ALA A 444 -11.63 23.28 -0.07
CA ALA A 444 -12.62 22.37 -0.65
C ALA A 444 -13.18 21.32 0.34
N LEU A 445 -12.58 21.17 1.53
CA LEU A 445 -13.20 20.39 2.60
C LEU A 445 -14.54 20.96 3.07
N ASP A 446 -14.76 22.26 2.90
CA ASP A 446 -16.00 22.93 3.31
C ASP A 446 -17.09 22.92 2.20
N ILE A 447 -16.81 22.36 1.02
CA ILE A 447 -17.82 22.17 -0.03
C ILE A 447 -18.92 21.22 0.51
N PRO A 448 -20.20 21.62 0.51
CA PRO A 448 -21.28 20.78 1.03
C PRO A 448 -21.34 19.41 0.34
N ALA A 449 -21.51 18.35 1.13
CA ALA A 449 -21.78 17.04 0.55
C ALA A 449 -23.20 17.02 -0.06
N PRO A 450 -23.39 16.43 -1.24
CA PRO A 450 -24.72 16.30 -1.85
C PRO A 450 -25.57 15.40 -0.96
N THR A 451 -26.78 15.80 -0.60
CA THR A 451 -27.67 15.06 0.32
C THR A 451 -27.95 13.65 -0.16
#